data_AF-A0A899NE54-F1
#
_entry.id   AF-A0A899NE54-F1
#
_cell.length_a   1.000
_cell.length_b   1.000
_cell.length_c   1.000
_cell.angle_alpha   90.00
_cell.angle_beta   90.00
_cell.angle_gamma   90.00
#
_symmetry.space_group_name_H-M   'P 1'
#
loop_
_entity.id
_entity.type
_entity.pdbx_description
1 polymer ?
#
loop_
_entity_poly.entity_id
_entity_poly.type
_entity_poly.pdbx_seq_one_letter_code
_entity_poly.pdbx_strand_id
1 'polypeptide(L)'
;MMQRFVSDVGGRFNCLISEDIYSASNAVRLIPAGTEARGLYRTGTLKNGQGRLFLAITELRTPEPGRLVIPMVDSQAVGALGENGVAGWIDNHWLERIGNTLLLGTVQDFAAAASGSSPGKDRNTDYTENTRAATAEMAKTLLENSINIPPTMYLNQGDVIGLVTGADIDFSDVYRLRMR
;
A
#
# COMPACT_ATOMS: atom_id res chain seq x y z
N MET A 1 6.33 10.68 -8.54
CA MET A 1 5.08 9.98 -8.97
C MET A 1 4.24 10.89 -9.85
N MET A 2 3.63 10.40 -10.93
CA MET A 2 2.79 11.24 -11.84
C MET A 2 1.29 11.24 -11.47
N GLN A 3 0.83 10.23 -10.75
CA GLN A 3 -0.56 10.07 -10.35
C GLN A 3 -0.67 9.70 -8.88
N ARG A 4 -1.84 9.93 -8.28
CA ARG A 4 -2.14 9.43 -6.94
C ARG A 4 -2.18 7.91 -6.96
N PHE A 5 -1.58 7.29 -5.96
CA PHE A 5 -1.52 5.86 -5.78
C PHE A 5 -2.48 5.42 -4.68
N VAL A 6 -3.18 4.31 -4.91
CA VAL A 6 -4.07 3.66 -3.94
C VAL A 6 -3.86 2.15 -4.06
N SER A 7 -3.54 1.49 -2.95
CA SER A 7 -3.20 0.05 -2.94
C SER A 7 -4.40 -0.91 -2.99
N ASP A 8 -5.64 -0.41 -2.94
CA ASP A 8 -6.86 -1.22 -2.90
C ASP A 8 -6.94 -2.20 -4.06
N VAL A 9 -6.66 -1.71 -5.27
CA VAL A 9 -6.76 -2.47 -6.50
C VAL A 9 -5.40 -2.50 -7.17
N GLY A 10 -4.97 -3.69 -7.59
CA GLY A 10 -3.72 -3.87 -8.32
C GLY A 10 -3.79 -3.18 -9.67
N GLY A 11 -2.70 -2.58 -10.09
CA GLY A 11 -2.71 -1.74 -11.28
C GLY A 11 -1.32 -1.34 -11.75
N ARG A 12 -1.29 -0.26 -12.52
CA ARG A 12 -0.07 0.33 -13.07
C ARG A 12 0.15 1.71 -12.45
N PHE A 13 1.42 2.09 -12.36
CA PHE A 13 1.81 3.43 -11.94
C PHE A 13 2.92 3.97 -12.82
N ASN A 14 2.94 5.30 -12.96
CA ASN A 14 3.91 6.00 -13.77
C ASN A 14 4.66 7.03 -12.91
N CYS A 15 5.95 7.14 -13.17
CA CYS A 15 6.87 8.06 -12.53
C CYS A 15 7.68 8.79 -13.59
N LEU A 16 8.04 10.04 -13.29
CA LEU A 16 8.96 10.81 -14.10
C LEU A 16 10.34 10.76 -13.44
N ILE A 17 11.36 10.39 -14.21
CA ILE A 17 12.75 10.51 -13.78
C ILE A 17 13.11 12.00 -13.76
N SER A 18 13.53 12.51 -12.60
CA SER A 18 13.78 13.93 -12.37
C SER A 18 15.18 14.40 -12.76
N GLU A 19 16.13 13.48 -12.90
CA GLU A 19 17.55 13.77 -13.12
C GLU A 19 18.15 12.95 -14.27
N ASP A 20 19.22 13.46 -14.86
CA ASP A 20 19.99 12.76 -15.89
C ASP A 20 20.80 11.62 -15.25
N ILE A 21 20.62 10.40 -15.73
CA ILE A 21 21.36 9.21 -15.27
C ILE A 21 22.47 8.87 -16.26
N TYR A 22 23.66 8.66 -15.72
CA TYR A 22 24.90 8.46 -16.48
C TYR A 22 25.36 7.00 -16.46
N SER A 23 26.30 6.69 -17.33
CA SER A 23 27.02 5.41 -17.36
C SER A 23 27.74 5.14 -16.04
N ALA A 24 28.15 3.89 -15.81
CA ALA A 24 28.94 3.51 -14.62
C ALA A 24 30.25 4.33 -14.48
N SER A 25 30.83 4.78 -15.59
CA SER A 25 32.00 5.66 -15.64
C SER A 25 31.68 7.15 -15.47
N ASN A 26 30.40 7.51 -15.35
CA ASN A 26 29.87 8.88 -15.32
C ASN A 26 30.23 9.74 -16.56
N ALA A 27 30.65 9.12 -17.66
CA ALA A 27 31.16 9.82 -18.84
C ALA A 27 30.07 10.12 -19.88
N VAL A 28 29.01 9.29 -19.92
CA VAL A 28 27.96 9.36 -20.95
C VAL A 28 26.61 9.38 -20.27
N ARG A 29 25.76 10.34 -20.63
CA ARG A 29 24.37 10.34 -20.19
C ARG A 29 23.62 9.25 -20.95
N LEU A 30 22.99 8.32 -20.23
CA LEU A 30 22.26 7.18 -20.80
C LEU A 30 20.75 7.39 -20.73
N ILE A 31 20.23 7.88 -19.60
CA ILE A 31 18.80 8.09 -19.40
C ILE A 31 18.59 9.56 -19.06
N PRO A 32 17.95 10.36 -19.94
CA PRO A 32 17.72 11.76 -19.67
C PRO A 32 16.58 11.96 -18.66
N ALA A 33 16.63 13.07 -17.92
CA ALA A 33 15.52 13.60 -17.16
C ALA A 33 14.30 13.76 -18.06
N GLY A 34 13.11 13.51 -17.51
CA GLY A 34 11.86 13.43 -18.27
C GLY A 34 11.55 12.05 -18.85
N THR A 35 12.41 11.04 -18.62
CA THR A 35 12.08 9.64 -18.91
C THR A 35 10.89 9.19 -18.04
N GLU A 36 9.92 8.52 -18.66
CA GLU A 36 8.77 7.95 -17.96
C GLU A 36 9.09 6.52 -17.52
N ALA A 37 9.16 6.28 -16.22
CA ALA A 37 9.23 4.95 -15.62
C ALA A 37 7.83 4.42 -15.38
N ARG A 38 7.54 3.21 -15.87
CA ARG A 38 6.26 2.54 -15.62
C ARG A 38 6.47 1.26 -14.86
N GLY A 39 5.56 1.05 -13.92
CA GLY A 39 5.56 -0.09 -13.05
C GLY A 39 4.18 -0.69 -12.83
N LEU A 40 4.18 -1.79 -12.10
CA LEU A 40 3.01 -2.53 -11.70
C LEU A 40 3.05 -2.86 -10.22
N TYR A 41 1.86 -2.99 -9.64
CA TYR A 41 1.69 -3.40 -8.26
C TYR A 41 0.49 -4.33 -8.16
N ARG A 42 0.54 -5.21 -7.16
CA ARG A 42 -0.51 -6.21 -6.91
C ARG A 42 -1.28 -5.84 -5.65
N THR A 43 -2.60 -6.00 -5.70
CA THR A 43 -3.46 -5.87 -4.52
C THR A 43 -3.14 -6.96 -3.48
N GLY A 44 -3.51 -6.72 -2.23
CA GLY A 44 -3.36 -7.67 -1.13
C GLY A 44 -1.92 -7.95 -0.68
N THR A 45 -0.96 -7.17 -1.17
CA THR A 45 0.45 -7.29 -0.76
C THR A 45 0.74 -6.52 0.53
N LEU A 46 -0.07 -5.52 0.87
CA LEU A 46 0.02 -4.79 2.13
C LEU A 46 -0.72 -5.56 3.23
N LYS A 47 0.01 -6.06 4.22
CA LYS A 47 -0.54 -6.72 5.40
C LYS A 47 -0.58 -5.76 6.59
N ASN A 48 -1.43 -6.08 7.57
CA ASN A 48 -1.42 -5.41 8.86
C ASN A 48 0.01 -5.39 9.46
N GLY A 49 0.46 -4.23 9.92
CA GLY A 49 1.80 -4.03 10.47
C GLY A 49 2.90 -3.77 9.42
N GLN A 50 2.61 -3.85 8.12
CA GLN A 50 3.53 -3.43 7.08
C GLN A 50 3.37 -1.94 6.78
N GLY A 51 4.46 -1.19 6.87
CA GLY A 51 4.50 0.25 6.59
C GLY A 51 4.85 0.61 5.14
N ARG A 52 5.07 -0.39 4.28
CA ARG A 52 5.64 -0.22 2.95
C ARG A 52 5.09 -1.23 1.97
N LEU A 53 5.07 -0.84 0.69
CA LEU A 53 4.61 -1.67 -0.41
C LEU A 53 5.69 -1.88 -1.45
N PHE A 54 5.80 -3.10 -1.95
CA PHE A 54 6.64 -3.40 -3.09
C PHE A 54 5.96 -2.93 -4.38
N LEU A 55 6.67 -2.14 -5.18
CA LEU A 55 6.25 -1.76 -6.51
C LEU A 55 7.30 -2.23 -7.52
N ALA A 56 6.89 -3.00 -8.52
CA ALA A 56 7.78 -3.45 -9.59
C ALA A 56 7.86 -2.41 -10.70
N ILE A 57 9.04 -2.21 -11.26
CA ILE A 57 9.25 -1.39 -12.45
C ILE A 57 9.43 -2.33 -13.63
N THR A 58 8.73 -2.05 -14.72
CA THR A 58 8.71 -2.91 -15.92
C THR A 58 9.28 -2.28 -17.16
N GLU A 59 9.17 -0.95 -17.31
CA GLU A 59 9.69 -0.27 -18.49
C GLU A 59 10.12 1.16 -18.17
N LEU A 60 11.16 1.64 -18.86
CA LEU A 60 11.51 3.05 -18.96
C LEU A 60 11.27 3.53 -20.39
N ARG A 61 10.75 4.74 -20.56
CA ARG A 61 10.48 5.36 -21.87
C ARG A 61 11.11 6.73 -21.94
N THR A 62 12.14 6.87 -22.76
CA THR A 62 12.84 8.16 -22.91
C THR A 62 12.00 9.14 -23.73
N PRO A 63 12.15 10.46 -23.49
CA PRO A 63 11.46 11.50 -24.24
C PRO A 63 11.96 11.59 -25.70
N GLU A 64 11.17 12.25 -26.56
CA GLU A 64 11.56 12.56 -27.94
C GLU A 64 12.51 13.78 -28.00
N PRO A 65 13.39 13.88 -29.03
CA PRO A 65 13.66 12.89 -30.08
C PRO A 65 14.61 11.78 -29.59
N GLY A 66 14.43 10.55 -30.07
CA GLY A 66 15.22 9.39 -29.60
C GLY A 66 14.53 8.57 -28.52
N ARG A 67 13.20 8.39 -28.67
CA ARG A 67 12.37 7.55 -27.81
C ARG A 67 12.88 6.11 -27.82
N LEU A 68 13.36 5.66 -26.67
CA LEU A 68 13.78 4.30 -26.36
C LEU A 68 12.79 3.71 -25.38
N VAL A 69 12.49 2.42 -25.57
CA VAL A 69 11.73 1.63 -24.61
C VAL A 69 12.69 0.61 -24.02
N ILE A 70 12.99 0.76 -22.74
CA ILE A 70 13.98 -0.04 -22.04
C ILE A 70 13.22 -0.99 -21.12
N PRO A 71 13.21 -2.31 -21.39
CA PRO A 71 12.56 -3.27 -20.51
C PRO A 71 13.35 -3.40 -19.21
N MET A 72 12.65 -3.35 -18.09
CA MET A 72 13.25 -3.50 -16.76
C MET A 72 13.00 -4.91 -16.23
N VAL A 73 14.07 -5.58 -15.83
CA VAL A 73 14.04 -6.93 -15.25
C VAL A 73 14.40 -6.82 -13.77
N ASP A 74 13.64 -7.50 -12.91
CA ASP A 74 13.82 -7.56 -11.45
C ASP A 74 14.03 -6.19 -10.78
N SER A 75 13.45 -5.13 -11.38
CA SER A 75 13.62 -3.76 -10.92
C SER A 75 12.45 -3.34 -10.06
N GLN A 76 12.73 -2.52 -9.04
CA GLN A 76 11.75 -2.16 -8.02
C GLN A 76 11.83 -0.68 -7.64
N ALA A 77 10.72 -0.15 -7.15
CA ALA A 77 10.71 1.11 -6.46
C ALA A 77 11.23 0.94 -5.03
N VAL A 78 11.98 1.93 -4.58
CA VAL A 78 12.47 2.08 -3.21
C VAL A 78 12.03 3.43 -2.66
N GLY A 79 12.07 3.59 -1.34
CA GLY A 79 11.86 4.91 -0.76
C GLY A 79 12.96 5.90 -1.14
N ALA A 80 12.79 7.16 -0.77
CA ALA A 80 13.70 8.24 -1.15
C ALA A 80 15.14 8.05 -0.65
N LEU A 81 15.36 7.21 0.37
CA LEU A 81 16.68 6.90 0.93
C LEU A 81 17.16 5.49 0.54
N GLY A 82 16.52 4.85 -0.43
CA GLY A 82 16.92 3.52 -0.92
C GLY A 82 16.36 2.34 -0.10
N GLU A 83 15.44 2.60 0.82
CA GLU A 83 14.77 1.51 1.55
C GLU A 83 13.91 0.62 0.64
N ASN A 84 13.84 -0.67 0.92
CA ASN A 84 13.00 -1.57 0.15
C ASN A 84 11.50 -1.24 0.32
N GLY A 85 10.83 -1.08 -0.82
CA GLY A 85 9.42 -0.70 -0.89
C GLY A 85 9.19 0.79 -0.63
N VAL A 86 8.04 1.28 -1.06
CA VAL A 86 7.64 2.67 -0.87
C VAL A 86 6.77 2.81 0.36
N ALA A 87 7.02 3.86 1.15
CA ALA A 87 6.17 4.24 2.27
C ALA A 87 5.07 5.21 1.80
N GLY A 88 3.95 5.21 2.49
CA GLY A 88 2.83 6.10 2.20
C GLY A 88 1.94 6.29 3.42
N TRP A 89 0.87 7.06 3.26
CA TRP A 89 -0.16 7.18 4.29
C TRP A 89 -0.99 5.90 4.33
N ILE A 90 -1.14 5.30 5.50
CA ILE A 90 -1.85 4.03 5.68
C ILE A 90 -3.15 4.26 6.42
N ASP A 91 -4.26 3.93 5.75
CA ASP A 91 -5.54 3.73 6.40
C ASP A 91 -5.66 2.28 6.88
N ASN A 92 -5.84 2.11 8.18
CA ASN A 92 -6.03 0.80 8.79
C ASN A 92 -7.51 0.41 8.88
N HIS A 93 -8.43 1.29 8.44
CA HIS A 93 -9.87 1.09 8.47
C HIS A 93 -10.40 0.71 9.86
N TRP A 94 -9.87 1.30 10.93
CA TRP A 94 -10.18 0.90 12.32
C TRP A 94 -11.66 1.02 12.65
N LEU A 95 -12.36 2.03 12.09
CA LEU A 95 -13.77 2.23 12.33
C LEU A 95 -14.62 1.21 11.56
N GLU A 96 -14.25 0.86 10.34
CA GLU A 96 -14.91 -0.19 9.56
C GLU A 96 -14.64 -1.57 10.20
N ARG A 97 -13.46 -1.73 10.79
CA ARG A 97 -13.01 -2.94 11.47
C ARG A 97 -13.73 -3.14 12.81
N ILE A 98 -13.80 -2.14 13.67
CA ILE A 98 -14.24 -2.30 15.07
C ILE A 98 -15.55 -1.54 15.33
N GLY A 99 -16.02 -0.69 14.43
CA GLY A 99 -17.22 0.13 14.64
C GLY A 99 -18.47 -0.71 14.89
N ASN A 100 -18.68 -1.77 14.12
CA ASN A 100 -19.84 -2.66 14.31
C ASN A 100 -19.78 -3.43 15.63
N THR A 101 -18.59 -3.83 16.09
CA THR A 101 -18.45 -4.52 17.39
C THR A 101 -18.61 -3.57 18.56
N LEU A 102 -18.11 -2.34 18.47
CA LEU A 102 -18.31 -1.30 19.48
C LEU A 102 -19.80 -0.95 19.63
N LEU A 103 -20.51 -0.76 18.51
CA LEU A 103 -21.95 -0.48 18.54
C LEU A 103 -22.74 -1.60 19.22
N LEU A 104 -22.47 -2.86 18.88
CA LEU A 104 -23.11 -4.00 19.53
C LEU A 104 -22.80 -4.06 21.04
N GLY A 105 -21.55 -3.84 21.42
CA GLY A 105 -21.15 -3.78 22.83
C GLY A 105 -21.90 -2.70 23.61
N THR A 106 -22.03 -1.48 23.06
CA THR A 106 -22.76 -0.40 23.74
C THR A 106 -24.27 -0.67 23.90
N VAL A 107 -24.91 -1.29 22.90
CA VAL A 107 -26.32 -1.69 22.99
C VAL A 107 -26.51 -2.74 24.09
N GLN A 108 -25.53 -3.64 24.26
CA GLN A 108 -25.57 -4.67 25.29
C GLN A 108 -25.32 -4.11 26.68
N ASP A 109 -24.34 -3.22 26.85
CA ASP A 109 -24.08 -2.56 28.12
C ASP A 109 -25.31 -1.76 28.57
N PHE A 110 -25.99 -1.09 27.63
CA PHE A 110 -27.25 -0.40 27.90
C PHE A 110 -28.38 -1.38 28.26
N ALA A 111 -28.55 -2.48 27.51
CA ALA A 111 -29.58 -3.49 27.80
C ALA A 111 -29.34 -4.20 29.14
N ALA A 112 -28.08 -4.50 29.48
CA ALA A 112 -27.69 -5.08 30.76
C ALA A 112 -27.98 -4.11 31.90
N ALA A 113 -27.59 -2.83 31.78
CA ALA A 113 -27.88 -1.79 32.76
C ALA A 113 -29.38 -1.56 32.97
N ALA A 114 -30.17 -1.52 31.88
CA ALA A 114 -31.63 -1.39 31.93
C ALA A 114 -32.31 -2.62 32.56
N SER A 115 -31.81 -3.82 32.26
CA SER A 115 -32.33 -5.07 32.85
C SER A 115 -32.02 -5.21 34.34
N GLY A 116 -30.90 -4.66 34.80
CA GLY A 116 -30.49 -4.62 36.22
C GLY A 116 -31.17 -3.54 37.06
N SER A 117 -31.87 -2.59 36.43
CA SER A 117 -32.60 -1.50 37.10
C SER A 117 -34.13 -1.70 37.12
N SER A 118 -34.62 -2.88 36.72
CA SER A 118 -36.04 -3.25 36.77
C SER A 118 -36.49 -3.61 38.21
N PRO A 119 -37.51 -2.95 38.79
CA PRO A 119 -37.98 -3.26 40.15
C PRO A 119 -38.72 -4.61 40.20
N GLY A 120 -38.21 -5.56 40.98
CA GLY A 120 -38.94 -6.80 41.33
C GLY A 120 -38.36 -8.14 40.85
N LYS A 121 -37.07 -8.22 40.49
CA LYS A 121 -36.48 -9.46 39.95
C LYS A 121 -35.75 -10.30 41.01
N ASP A 122 -36.12 -11.58 41.11
CA ASP A 122 -35.40 -12.58 41.91
C ASP A 122 -33.93 -12.66 41.49
N ARG A 123 -33.03 -12.46 42.46
CA ARG A 123 -31.56 -12.39 42.30
C ARG A 123 -30.89 -13.71 41.88
N ASN A 124 -31.65 -14.79 41.62
CA ASN A 124 -31.12 -16.15 41.48
C ASN A 124 -31.10 -16.70 40.05
N THR A 125 -31.61 -15.97 39.06
CA THR A 125 -31.56 -16.38 37.64
C THR A 125 -30.92 -15.28 36.80
N ASP A 126 -29.65 -15.48 36.41
CA ASP A 126 -28.96 -14.62 35.44
C ASP A 126 -29.53 -14.86 34.04
N TYR A 127 -30.67 -14.26 33.74
CA TYR A 127 -31.30 -14.31 32.42
C TYR A 127 -30.44 -13.68 31.30
N THR A 128 -29.33 -13.02 31.65
CA THR A 128 -28.39 -12.40 30.71
C THR A 128 -27.20 -13.31 30.36
N GLU A 129 -27.02 -14.46 31.02
CA GLU A 129 -25.89 -15.36 30.77
C GLU A 129 -25.89 -15.92 29.33
N ASN A 130 -27.05 -16.39 28.84
CA ASN A 130 -27.21 -16.83 27.45
C ASN A 130 -26.99 -15.69 26.45
N THR A 131 -27.41 -14.47 26.79
CA THR A 131 -27.21 -13.28 25.94
C THR A 131 -25.74 -12.86 25.88
N ARG A 132 -25.01 -12.95 27.00
CA ARG A 132 -23.57 -12.66 27.08
C ARG A 132 -22.73 -13.68 26.32
N ALA A 133 -23.06 -14.97 26.40
CA ALA A 133 -22.37 -16.03 25.67
C ALA A 133 -22.53 -15.89 24.15
N ALA A 134 -23.77 -15.73 23.66
CA ALA A 134 -24.05 -15.50 22.23
C ALA A 134 -23.39 -14.22 21.71
N THR A 135 -23.32 -13.20 22.55
CA THR A 135 -22.64 -11.94 22.27
C THR A 135 -21.12 -12.09 22.15
N ALA A 136 -20.49 -12.81 23.08
CA ALA A 136 -19.04 -13.04 23.03
C ALA A 136 -18.66 -13.81 21.77
N GLU A 137 -19.51 -14.74 21.34
CA GLU A 137 -19.34 -15.48 20.08
C GLU A 137 -19.53 -14.58 18.84
N MET A 138 -20.51 -13.69 18.85
CA MET A 138 -20.68 -12.67 17.80
C MET A 138 -19.51 -11.68 17.74
N ALA A 139 -19.04 -11.19 18.88
CA ALA A 139 -17.89 -10.29 18.98
C ALA A 139 -16.61 -10.97 18.48
N LYS A 140 -16.41 -12.25 18.80
CA LYS A 140 -15.32 -13.06 18.28
C LYS A 140 -15.41 -13.23 16.76
N THR A 141 -16.58 -13.60 16.24
CA THR A 141 -16.82 -13.77 14.79
C THR A 141 -16.59 -12.45 14.03
N LEU A 142 -17.05 -11.33 14.59
CA LEU A 142 -16.85 -10.01 13.99
C LEU A 142 -15.40 -9.55 14.08
N LEU A 143 -14.69 -9.83 15.17
CA LEU A 143 -13.25 -9.57 15.27
C LEU A 143 -12.46 -10.41 14.26
N GLU A 144 -12.81 -11.68 14.10
CA GLU A 144 -12.23 -12.58 13.10
C GLU A 144 -12.45 -12.05 11.67
N ASN A 145 -13.66 -11.55 11.36
CA ASN A 145 -13.95 -10.93 10.06
C ASN A 145 -13.29 -9.56 9.88
N SER A 146 -13.17 -8.79 10.96
CA SER A 146 -12.56 -7.46 11.01
C SER A 146 -11.04 -7.49 10.78
N ILE A 147 -10.37 -8.55 11.24
CA ILE A 147 -8.95 -8.77 10.96
C ILE A 147 -8.69 -8.94 9.46
N ASN A 148 -9.71 -9.35 8.68
CA ASN A 148 -9.61 -9.62 7.25
C ASN A 148 -9.76 -8.37 6.37
N ILE A 149 -10.16 -7.20 6.89
CA ILE A 149 -10.18 -5.96 6.11
C ILE A 149 -8.72 -5.50 5.93
N PRO A 150 -8.18 -5.50 4.69
CA PRO A 150 -6.80 -5.11 4.47
C PRO A 150 -6.62 -3.60 4.69
N PRO A 151 -5.45 -3.15 5.17
CA PRO A 151 -5.13 -1.73 5.18
C PRO A 151 -4.93 -1.21 3.76
N THR A 152 -5.13 0.10 3.58
CA THR A 152 -4.93 0.77 2.30
C THR A 152 -3.85 1.83 2.42
N MET A 153 -2.87 1.77 1.51
CA MET A 153 -1.80 2.75 1.44
C MET A 153 -2.03 3.71 0.27
N TYR A 154 -1.74 4.98 0.55
CA TYR A 154 -1.86 6.09 -0.36
C TYR A 154 -0.51 6.78 -0.52
N LEU A 155 -0.14 7.07 -1.77
CA LEU A 155 0.93 8.01 -2.10
C LEU A 155 0.34 9.12 -2.96
N ASN A 156 0.78 10.34 -2.74
CA ASN A 156 0.34 11.49 -3.50
C ASN A 156 1.07 11.58 -4.84
N GLN A 157 0.43 12.22 -5.81
CA GLN A 157 1.13 12.69 -6.98
C GLN A 157 2.26 13.65 -6.56
N GLY A 158 3.39 13.60 -7.27
CA GLY A 158 4.58 14.35 -6.91
C GLY A 158 5.50 13.67 -5.88
N ASP A 159 5.04 12.63 -5.18
CA ASP A 159 5.90 11.94 -4.20
C ASP A 159 7.17 11.40 -4.87
N VAL A 160 8.30 11.63 -4.20
CA VAL A 160 9.63 11.23 -4.65
C VAL A 160 9.90 9.82 -4.14
N ILE A 161 10.23 8.93 -5.07
CA ILE A 161 10.62 7.55 -4.81
C ILE A 161 11.93 7.29 -5.56
N GLY A 162 12.73 6.37 -5.03
CA GLY A 162 13.88 5.85 -5.76
C GLY A 162 13.50 4.67 -6.64
N LEU A 163 14.39 4.32 -7.55
CA LEU A 163 14.29 3.16 -8.41
C LEU A 163 15.61 2.41 -8.37
N VAL A 164 15.54 1.10 -8.17
CA VAL A 164 16.71 0.22 -8.19
C VAL A 164 16.53 -0.78 -9.32
N THR A 165 17.54 -0.87 -10.17
CA THR A 165 17.61 -1.82 -11.27
C THR A 165 18.00 -3.20 -10.76
N GLY A 166 17.33 -4.25 -11.24
CA GLY A 166 17.64 -5.64 -10.87
C GLY A 166 18.78 -6.27 -11.66
N ALA A 167 19.08 -5.72 -12.84
CA ALA A 167 20.15 -6.17 -13.72
C ALA A 167 20.79 -4.98 -14.44
N ASP A 168 22.00 -5.20 -14.95
CA ASP A 168 22.70 -4.22 -15.78
C ASP A 168 21.92 -3.96 -17.07
N ILE A 169 21.91 -2.70 -17.50
CA ILE A 169 21.28 -2.27 -18.74
C ILE A 169 22.39 -1.86 -19.70
N ASP A 170 22.57 -2.63 -20.77
CA ASP A 170 23.57 -2.33 -21.80
C ASP A 170 22.99 -1.40 -22.88
N PHE A 171 23.69 -0.29 -23.13
CA PHE A 171 23.35 0.70 -24.15
C PHE A 171 24.33 0.70 -25.34
N SER A 172 25.27 -0.23 -25.37
CA SER A 172 26.35 -0.28 -26.38
C SER A 172 25.83 -0.37 -27.81
N ASP A 173 24.69 -1.03 -28.02
CA ASP A 173 24.04 -1.18 -29.33
C ASP A 173 23.14 0.01 -29.72
N VAL A 174 22.87 0.91 -28.77
CA VAL A 174 21.94 2.04 -28.94
C VAL A 174 22.69 3.35 -29.11
N TYR A 175 23.72 3.58 -28.30
CA TYR A 175 24.53 4.79 -28.34
C TYR A 175 25.91 4.51 -28.91
N ARG A 176 26.39 5.42 -29.76
CA ARG A 176 27.78 5.41 -30.26
C ARG A 176 28.44 6.74 -29.97
N LEU A 177 29.66 6.68 -29.45
CA LEU A 177 30.49 7.86 -29.23
C LEU A 177 31.16 8.28 -30.54
N ARG A 178 31.14 9.58 -30.83
CA ARG A 178 31.85 10.18 -31.96
C ARG A 178 32.74 11.29 -31.43
N MET A 179 34.01 11.31 -31.86
CA MET A 179 34.89 12.43 -31.58
C MET A 179 34.31 13.71 -32.18
N ARG A 180 34.37 14.77 -31.39
CA ARG A 180 33.87 16.09 -31.74
C ARG A 180 34.90 16.86 -32.54
#